data_AF-A0A1C4WXB7-F1
#
_entry.id   AF-A0A1C4WXB7-F1
#
_cell.length_a   1.000
_cell.length_b   1.000
_cell.length_c   1.000
_cell.angle_alpha   90.00
_cell.angle_beta   90.00
_cell.angle_gamma   90.00
#
_symmetry.space_group_name_H-M   'P 1'
#
loop_
_entity.id
_entity.type
_entity.pdbx_description
1 polymer ?
#
loop_
_entity_poly.entity_id
_entity_poly.type
_entity_poly.pdbx_seq_one_letter_code
_entity_poly.pdbx_strand_id
1 'polypeptide(L)'
;MTTTTERQLTIIEAAAILGVATSTAHTWATSGRLPGTRTDEGWRVPEAAVRAVAGRLVPLAHAVPSTGVRQARVEVQAEPLPSQLGVLAGRDVLHEFVPLSFSQCLVCWGFRDDPRHPLIGGPVVGR
;
A
#
# COMPACT_ATOMS: atom_id res chain seq x y z
N MET A 1 15.92 13.65 37.26
CA MET A 1 14.96 12.90 36.45
C MET A 1 13.92 13.88 35.93
N THR A 2 14.13 14.44 34.74
CA THR A 2 13.18 15.38 34.13
C THR A 2 12.02 14.59 33.54
N THR A 3 10.86 14.63 34.20
CA THR A 3 9.58 14.17 33.64
C THR A 3 9.21 15.12 32.51
N THR A 4 9.68 14.85 31.30
CA THR A 4 9.22 15.56 30.10
C THR A 4 7.75 15.22 29.92
N THR A 5 6.87 16.15 30.23
CA THR A 5 5.44 16.08 29.90
C THR A 5 5.34 15.88 28.39
N GLU A 6 5.19 14.63 27.97
CA GLU A 6 5.23 14.25 26.57
C GLU A 6 3.98 14.80 25.88
N ARG A 7 4.18 15.72 24.93
CA ARG A 7 3.07 16.38 24.23
C ARG A 7 2.27 15.33 23.46
N GLN A 8 0.99 15.22 23.80
CA GLN A 8 0.04 14.36 23.11
C GLN A 8 -0.59 15.13 21.95
N LEU A 9 -0.52 14.56 20.76
CA LEU A 9 -1.08 15.13 19.54
C LEU A 9 -2.35 14.40 19.15
N THR A 10 -3.29 15.11 18.57
CA THR A 10 -4.43 14.50 17.89
C THR A 10 -3.97 13.78 16.62
N ILE A 11 -4.79 12.85 16.12
CA ILE A 11 -4.51 12.17 14.85
C ILE A 11 -4.35 13.16 13.67
N ILE A 12 -5.06 14.29 13.71
CA ILE A 12 -5.01 15.33 12.69
C ILE A 12 -3.65 16.05 12.74
N GLU A 13 -3.20 16.45 13.92
CA GLU A 13 -1.88 17.07 14.10
C GLU A 13 -0.76 16.11 13.74
N ALA A 14 -0.86 14.84 14.14
CA ALA A 14 0.11 13.81 13.78
C ALA A 14 0.17 13.60 12.25
N ALA A 15 -0.97 13.58 11.57
CA ALA A 15 -1.04 13.46 10.12
C ALA A 15 -0.40 14.66 9.40
N ALA A 16 -0.64 15.87 9.90
CA ALA A 16 -0.06 17.10 9.37
C ALA A 16 1.47 17.10 9.49
N ILE A 17 2.01 16.65 10.63
CA ILE A 17 3.46 16.56 10.85
C ILE A 17 4.08 15.47 9.95
N LEU A 18 3.38 14.36 9.74
CA LEU A 18 3.84 13.26 8.88
C LEU A 18 3.65 13.51 7.39
N GLY A 19 2.91 14.55 7.00
CA GLY A 19 2.59 14.84 5.61
C GLY A 19 1.68 13.80 4.93
N VAL A 20 0.82 13.11 5.70
CA VAL A 20 -0.07 12.06 5.20
C VAL A 20 -1.54 12.44 5.38
N ALA A 21 -2.44 11.75 4.67
CA ALA A 21 -3.87 11.91 4.89
C ALA A 21 -4.28 11.44 6.30
N THR A 22 -5.24 12.12 6.92
CA THR A 22 -5.75 11.79 8.26
C THR A 22 -6.26 10.35 8.35
N SER A 23 -6.87 9.83 7.27
CA SER A 23 -7.30 8.43 7.18
C SER A 23 -6.13 7.45 7.24
N THR A 24 -4.98 7.80 6.63
CA THR A 24 -3.76 6.99 6.66
C THR A 24 -3.18 6.95 8.08
N ALA A 25 -3.09 8.11 8.74
CA ALA A 25 -2.67 8.19 10.14
C ALA A 25 -3.60 7.37 11.06
N HIS A 26 -4.91 7.44 10.84
CA HIS A 26 -5.89 6.65 11.58
C HIS A 26 -5.69 5.14 11.35
N THR A 27 -5.48 4.69 10.11
CA THR A 27 -5.17 3.27 9.81
C THR A 27 -3.89 2.84 10.50
N TRP A 28 -2.85 3.68 10.55
CA TRP A 28 -1.60 3.36 11.23
C TRP A 28 -1.75 3.25 12.75
N ALA A 29 -2.53 4.15 13.35
CA ALA A 29 -2.84 4.06 14.78
C ALA A 29 -3.63 2.78 15.09
N THR A 30 -4.63 2.46 14.27
CA THR A 30 -5.47 1.25 14.45
C THR A 30 -4.69 -0.06 14.22
N SER A 31 -3.71 -0.06 13.31
CA SER A 31 -2.86 -1.23 13.01
C SER A 31 -1.60 -1.32 13.90
N GLY A 32 -1.40 -0.39 14.84
CA GLY A 32 -0.26 -0.36 15.74
C GLY A 32 1.06 0.12 15.10
N ARG A 33 1.03 0.62 13.86
CA ARG A 33 2.21 1.19 13.18
C ARG A 33 2.56 2.59 13.65
N LEU A 34 1.56 3.34 14.12
CA LEU A 34 1.75 4.62 14.80
C LEU A 34 1.37 4.41 16.27
N PRO A 35 2.33 4.47 17.20
CA PRO A 35 2.03 4.34 18.63
C PRO A 35 1.04 5.43 19.02
N GLY A 36 -0.14 5.05 19.47
CA GLY A 36 -1.18 5.97 19.89
C GLY A 36 -2.12 5.29 20.87
N THR A 37 -2.70 6.08 21.76
CA THR A 37 -3.68 5.64 22.73
C THR A 37 -5.03 6.22 22.35
N ARG A 38 -6.06 5.37 22.34
CA ARG A 38 -7.44 5.82 22.15
C ARG A 38 -7.99 6.32 23.47
N THR A 39 -8.41 7.59 23.52
CA THR A 39 -9.13 8.20 24.63
C THR A 39 -10.60 8.41 24.25
N ASP A 40 -11.43 8.84 25.20
CA ASP A 40 -12.84 9.15 24.96
C ASP A 40 -13.03 10.29 23.95
N GLU A 41 -12.03 11.16 23.83
CA GLU A 41 -11.96 12.29 22.90
C GLU A 41 -11.24 11.95 21.57
N GLY A 42 -10.98 10.66 21.32
CA GLY A 42 -10.34 10.16 20.10
C GLY A 42 -8.89 9.74 20.27
N TRP A 43 -8.17 9.57 19.15
CA TRP A 43 -6.78 9.13 19.18
C TRP A 43 -5.84 10.21 19.69
N ARG A 44 -4.94 9.83 20.58
CA ARG A 44 -3.82 10.63 21.09
C ARG A 44 -2.51 9.93 20.76
N VAL A 45 -1.63 10.63 20.07
CA VAL A 45 -0.36 10.13 19.58
C VAL A 45 0.75 10.95 20.25
N PRO A 46 1.70 10.33 20.96
CA PRO A 46 2.82 11.07 21.53
C PRO A 46 3.68 11.69 20.43
N GLU A 47 4.08 12.95 20.60
CA GLU A 47 4.90 13.66 19.61
C GLU A 47 6.21 12.92 19.31
N ALA A 48 6.83 12.27 20.30
CA ALA A 48 8.05 11.49 20.09
C ALA A 48 7.82 10.31 19.13
N ALA A 49 6.65 9.67 19.20
CA ALA A 49 6.28 8.60 18.28
C ALA A 49 6.10 9.12 16.85
N VAL A 50 5.47 10.29 16.69
CA VAL A 50 5.35 10.95 15.39
C VAL A 50 6.72 11.26 14.81
N ARG A 51 7.64 11.83 15.60
CA ARG A 51 9.01 12.12 15.16
C ARG A 51 9.81 10.86 14.83
N ALA A 52 9.66 9.79 15.61
CA ALA A 52 10.32 8.52 15.35
C ALA A 52 9.82 7.88 14.03
N VAL A 53 8.52 8.02 13.74
CA VAL A 53 7.91 7.56 12.50
C VAL A 53 8.31 8.45 11.31
N ALA A 54 8.36 9.77 11.49
CA ALA A 54 8.84 10.73 10.50
C ALA A 54 10.31 10.50 10.14
N GLY A 55 11.16 10.22 11.14
CA GLY A 55 12.58 9.88 10.92
C GLY A 55 12.79 8.58 10.14
N ARG A 56 11.77 7.70 10.08
CA ARG A 56 11.76 6.49 9.24
C ARG A 56 11.07 6.70 7.89
N LEU A 57 10.30 7.78 7.74
CA LEU A 57 9.50 8.11 6.56
C LEU A 57 9.99 9.41 5.92
N VAL A 58 11.05 9.38 5.10
CA VAL A 58 11.32 10.44 4.11
C VAL A 58 12.00 9.80 2.88
N PRO A 59 11.65 10.14 1.61
CA PRO A 59 10.60 11.03 1.09
C PRO A 59 9.54 10.29 0.23
N LEU A 60 8.26 10.61 0.41
CA LEU A 60 7.25 10.38 -0.63
C LEU A 60 7.25 11.58 -1.59
N ALA A 61 8.19 11.57 -2.53
CA ALA A 61 7.97 12.27 -3.78
C ALA A 61 6.72 11.64 -4.44
N HIS A 62 5.77 12.50 -4.82
CA HIS A 62 4.47 12.20 -5.45
C HIS A 62 3.35 11.77 -4.49
N ALA A 63 2.78 12.78 -3.83
CA ALA A 63 1.36 12.75 -3.51
C ALA A 63 0.57 12.57 -4.82
N VAL A 64 0.18 11.34 -5.12
CA VAL A 64 -0.84 11.07 -6.16
C VAL A 64 -2.18 11.54 -5.59
N PRO A 65 -2.82 12.56 -6.17
CA PRO A 65 -4.14 12.98 -5.71
C PRO A 65 -5.11 11.80 -5.83
N SER A 66 -5.74 11.43 -4.71
CA SER A 66 -6.70 10.33 -4.60
C SER A 66 -8.04 10.58 -5.31
N THR A 67 -8.13 11.64 -6.11
CA THR A 67 -9.34 12.03 -6.84
C THR A 67 -9.56 11.23 -8.14
N GLY A 68 -8.58 10.45 -8.61
CA GLY A 68 -8.65 9.75 -9.91
C GLY A 68 -9.30 8.35 -9.93
N VAL A 69 -9.48 7.68 -8.79
CA VAL A 69 -9.85 6.24 -8.79
C VAL A 69 -11.32 5.99 -9.19
N ARG A 70 -12.20 7.00 -9.06
CA ARG A 70 -13.61 6.87 -9.46
C ARG A 70 -13.88 7.14 -10.95
N GLN A 71 -13.09 7.99 -11.60
CA GLN A 71 -13.30 8.29 -13.03
C GLN A 71 -12.67 7.25 -13.96
N ALA A 72 -11.57 6.59 -13.55
CA ALA A 72 -10.96 5.53 -14.35
C ALA A 72 -11.85 4.29 -14.56
N ARG A 73 -12.92 4.11 -13.77
CA ARG A 73 -13.81 2.94 -13.90
C ARG A 73 -14.82 3.05 -15.04
N VAL A 74 -15.04 4.25 -15.59
CA VAL A 74 -16.06 4.47 -16.63
C VAL A 74 -15.48 4.39 -18.04
N GLU A 75 -14.20 4.74 -18.25
CA GLU A 75 -13.59 4.73 -19.59
C GLU A 75 -12.97 3.38 -20.00
N VAL A 76 -12.63 2.51 -19.04
CA VAL A 76 -12.01 1.19 -19.33
C VAL A 76 -12.97 0.20 -20.01
N GLN A 77 -14.27 0.50 -20.10
CA GLN A 77 -15.26 -0.38 -20.74
C GLN A 77 -15.43 -0.15 -22.25
N ALA A 78 -14.81 0.88 -22.83
CA ALA A 78 -15.06 1.25 -24.24
C ALA A 78 -14.01 0.73 -25.23
N GLU A 79 -12.85 0.27 -24.77
CA GLU A 79 -11.85 -0.33 -25.67
C GLU A 79 -11.96 -1.86 -25.62
N PRO A 80 -12.12 -2.55 -26.77
CA PRO A 80 -11.92 -3.99 -26.79
C PRO A 80 -10.52 -4.24 -26.27
N LEU A 81 -10.43 -5.02 -25.18
CA LEU A 81 -9.17 -5.42 -24.58
C LEU A 81 -8.21 -5.81 -25.71
N PRO A 82 -7.00 -5.23 -25.78
CA PRO A 82 -6.08 -5.54 -26.85
C PRO A 82 -5.96 -7.05 -26.93
N SER A 83 -6.14 -7.59 -28.13
CA SER A 83 -6.20 -9.02 -28.47
C SER A 83 -4.94 -9.84 -28.07
N GLN A 84 -4.02 -9.22 -27.34
CA GLN A 84 -2.78 -9.74 -26.82
C GLN A 84 -2.81 -10.05 -25.31
N LEU A 85 -3.94 -9.86 -24.63
CA LEU A 85 -4.09 -10.28 -23.23
C LEU A 85 -4.38 -11.78 -23.12
N GLY A 86 -3.63 -12.50 -22.29
CA GLY A 86 -3.85 -13.93 -22.08
C GLY A 86 -3.39 -14.82 -23.25
N VAL A 87 -2.40 -14.41 -24.04
CA VAL A 87 -1.87 -15.20 -25.17
C VAL A 87 -1.41 -16.61 -24.77
N LEU A 88 -1.02 -16.78 -23.50
CA LEU A 88 -0.64 -18.08 -22.92
C LEU A 88 -1.69 -18.65 -21.96
N ALA A 89 -2.91 -18.09 -21.93
CA ALA A 89 -4.01 -18.67 -21.18
C ALA A 89 -4.29 -20.09 -21.72
N GLY A 90 -4.24 -21.09 -20.84
CA GLY A 90 -4.38 -22.51 -21.21
C GLY A 90 -3.15 -23.15 -21.86
N ARG A 91 -2.00 -22.46 -21.91
CA ARG A 91 -0.73 -23.04 -22.35
C ARG A 91 0.20 -23.26 -21.15
N ASP A 92 0.79 -24.44 -21.06
CA ASP A 92 1.83 -24.78 -20.07
C ASP A 92 3.21 -24.35 -20.56
N VAL A 93 3.34 -23.05 -20.87
CA VAL A 93 4.59 -22.46 -21.36
C VAL A 93 5.17 -21.57 -20.26
N LEU A 94 6.42 -21.84 -19.89
CA LEU A 94 7.16 -21.03 -18.93
C LEU A 94 7.39 -19.62 -19.48
N HIS A 95 7.13 -18.58 -18.68
CA HIS A 95 7.33 -17.18 -19.06
C HIS A 95 7.53 -16.32 -17.81
N GLU A 96 8.23 -15.20 -17.97
CA GLU A 96 8.43 -14.24 -16.89
C GLU A 96 7.09 -13.64 -16.42
N PHE A 97 6.94 -13.43 -15.11
CA PHE A 97 5.73 -12.85 -14.54
C PHE A 97 5.58 -11.38 -14.96
N VAL A 98 4.55 -11.07 -15.74
CA VAL A 98 4.19 -9.69 -16.12
C VAL A 98 2.96 -9.27 -15.32
N PRO A 99 3.05 -8.29 -14.40
CA PRO A 99 1.94 -7.97 -13.50
C PRO A 99 0.77 -7.31 -14.25
N LEU A 100 -0.40 -7.96 -14.23
CA LEU A 100 -1.71 -7.33 -14.50
C LEU A 100 -2.31 -6.76 -13.20
N SER A 101 -2.07 -7.45 -12.08
CA SER A 101 -2.48 -7.02 -10.73
C SER A 101 -1.38 -7.38 -9.72
N PHE A 102 -1.67 -7.22 -8.42
CA PHE A 102 -0.74 -7.59 -7.35
C PHE A 102 -0.36 -9.08 -7.36
N SER A 103 -1.21 -9.94 -7.93
CA SER A 103 -1.02 -11.40 -7.94
C SER A 103 -1.29 -12.06 -9.29
N GLN A 104 -1.85 -11.37 -10.28
CA GLN A 104 -2.24 -11.97 -11.56
C GLN A 104 -1.29 -11.56 -12.69
N CYS A 105 -0.93 -12.53 -13.53
CA CYS A 105 -0.09 -12.32 -14.70
C CYS A 105 -0.90 -11.87 -15.92
N LEU A 106 -0.41 -10.88 -16.66
CA LEU A 106 -0.99 -10.35 -17.89
C LEU A 106 -0.95 -11.36 -19.05
N VAL A 107 0.08 -12.20 -19.08
CA VAL A 107 0.41 -13.07 -20.22
C VAL A 107 -0.36 -14.40 -20.16
N CYS A 108 -0.48 -15.01 -18.98
CA CYS A 108 -1.12 -16.32 -18.82
C CYS A 108 -2.39 -16.32 -17.95
N TRP A 109 -2.73 -15.18 -17.36
CA TRP A 109 -3.81 -14.99 -16.37
C TRP A 109 -3.70 -15.86 -15.10
N GLY A 110 -2.61 -16.62 -14.96
CA GLY A 110 -2.25 -17.36 -13.76
C GLY A 110 -1.78 -16.45 -12.63
N PHE A 111 -1.74 -17.00 -11.42
CA PHE A 111 -1.24 -16.30 -10.25
C PHE A 111 0.28 -16.24 -10.23
N ARG A 112 0.86 -15.35 -9.42
CA ARG A 112 2.32 -15.18 -9.31
C ARG A 112 3.06 -16.47 -8.93
N ASP A 113 2.41 -17.35 -8.17
CA ASP A 113 2.86 -18.67 -7.75
C ASP A 113 2.54 -19.78 -8.77
N ASP A 114 1.94 -19.44 -9.91
CA ASP A 114 1.70 -20.40 -10.98
C ASP A 114 3.03 -21.02 -11.47
N PRO A 115 3.12 -22.36 -11.60
CA PRO A 115 4.32 -23.07 -12.05
C PRO A 115 4.89 -22.59 -13.39
N ARG A 116 4.08 -21.89 -14.18
CA ARG A 116 4.47 -21.28 -15.46
C ARG A 116 5.40 -20.06 -15.29
N HIS A 117 5.60 -19.54 -14.09
CA HIS A 117 6.53 -18.44 -13.83
C HIS A 117 7.88 -18.96 -13.29
N PRO A 118 8.97 -18.93 -14.06
CA PRO A 118 10.28 -19.36 -13.58
C PRO A 118 10.79 -18.37 -12.52
N LEU A 119 11.14 -18.90 -11.35
CA LEU A 119 11.67 -18.16 -10.20
C LEU A 119 13.13 -17.70 -10.47
N ILE A 120 13.35 -16.82 -11.45
CA ILE A 120 14.66 -16.19 -11.62
C ILE A 120 14.77 -15.07 -10.57
N GLY A 121 15.19 -15.42 -9.34
CA GLY A 121 15.46 -14.44 -8.27
C GLY A 121 15.12 -14.83 -6.82
N GLY A 122 14.60 -16.03 -6.54
CA GLY A 122 14.36 -16.50 -5.16
C GLY A 122 12.90 -16.47 -4.69
N PRO A 123 12.58 -17.11 -3.54
CA PRO A 123 11.49 -18.09 -3.50
C PRO A 123 10.24 -17.61 -2.77
N VAL A 124 9.10 -18.26 -3.03
CA VAL A 124 8.25 -18.76 -1.93
C VAL A 124 7.73 -20.15 -2.28
N VAL A 125 8.17 -21.11 -1.46
CA VAL A 125 7.63 -22.46 -1.33
C VAL A 125 6.23 -22.35 -0.75
N GLY A 126 5.21 -22.72 -1.53
CA GLY A 126 3.89 -23.01 -0.99
C GLY A 126 3.91 -24.36 -0.28
N ARG A 127 3.58 -24.36 1.02
CA ARG A 127 2.97 -25.52 1.69
C ARG A 127 1.46 -25.30 1.71
#